data_AF-A0A1G1DDH8-F1
#
_entry.id   AF-A0A1G1DDH8-F1
#
_cell.length_a   1.000
_cell.length_b   1.000
_cell.length_c   1.000
_cell.angle_alpha   90.00
_cell.angle_beta   90.00
_cell.angle_gamma   90.00
#
_symmetry.space_group_name_H-M   'P 1'
#
loop_
_entity.id
_entity.type
_entity.pdbx_description
1 polymer ?
#
loop_
_entity_poly.entity_id
_entity_poly.type
_entity_poly.pdbx_seq_one_letter_code
_entity_poly.pdbx_strand_id
1 'polypeptide(L)'
;MIKSMTGYGRGEVKDEKGECLVEAKSVNHRFLEIKTKFPQKFAEIEDIVKRKIKENFSRGYFEVYVSFEGVNNSERELKLDMNLVRQYITAVEELKRELKIDGKAELNNILQLNGILKFEELDSDTTESKAYIKFLENALNGAISSLKDMREKEGETLDRDITERLKIINDHTNILKGKQPELIDNFRNRFRERLNRMLDGMEIPDGRLAEEVAIMAERSDVTEELIRLESHLGQFRQLLKEGGAVGRKLEFILQEMNRETNTIGSKAIDYLVSQQVIAIKGELEKIREQVQNIE
;
A
#
# COMPACT_ATOMS: atom_id res chain seq x y z
N MET A 1 -18.69 -2.43 -0.41
CA MET A 1 -17.78 -1.51 0.32
C MET A 1 -16.39 -1.66 -0.24
N ILE A 2 -15.63 -0.56 -0.31
CA ILE A 2 -14.23 -0.58 -0.74
C ILE A 2 -13.34 -1.21 0.34
N LYS A 3 -12.21 -1.78 -0.06
CA LYS A 3 -11.19 -2.30 0.86
C LYS A 3 -9.87 -1.58 0.62
N SER A 4 -9.17 -1.23 1.70
CA SER A 4 -7.79 -0.75 1.60
C SER A 4 -6.86 -1.89 1.19
N MET A 5 -5.71 -1.60 0.60
CA MET A 5 -4.59 -2.53 0.38
C MET A 5 -3.63 -2.57 1.57
N THR A 6 -3.68 -1.58 2.47
CA THR A 6 -2.82 -1.51 3.66
C THR A 6 -3.48 -2.20 4.85
N GLY A 7 -2.69 -2.96 5.60
CA GLY A 7 -3.20 -3.65 6.78
C GLY A 7 -2.13 -4.43 7.54
N TYR A 8 -2.48 -4.78 8.77
CA TYR A 8 -1.73 -5.69 9.62
C TYR A 8 -2.69 -6.73 10.20
N GLY A 9 -2.24 -7.97 10.26
CA GLY A 9 -2.95 -9.08 10.86
C GLY A 9 -2.03 -9.89 11.75
N ARG A 10 -2.55 -10.29 12.91
CA ARG A 10 -1.85 -11.17 13.84
C ARG A 10 -2.73 -12.36 14.17
N GLY A 11 -2.16 -13.55 14.17
CA GLY A 11 -2.80 -14.77 14.63
C GLY A 11 -1.85 -15.55 15.51
N GLU A 12 -2.37 -16.02 16.64
CA GLU A 12 -1.60 -16.70 17.67
C GLU A 12 -2.36 -17.94 18.10
N VAL A 13 -1.66 -19.06 18.19
CA VAL A 13 -2.22 -20.31 18.72
C VAL A 13 -1.24 -20.85 19.75
N LYS A 14 -1.79 -21.24 20.90
CA LYS A 14 -1.06 -21.79 22.05
C LYS A 14 -1.60 -23.17 22.39
N ASP A 15 -0.71 -24.10 22.65
CA ASP A 15 -1.03 -25.45 23.12
C ASP A 15 0.09 -25.94 24.05
N GLU A 16 -0.11 -27.09 24.70
CA GLU A 16 0.85 -27.69 25.64
C GLU A 16 2.24 -27.96 25.02
N LYS A 17 2.31 -28.04 23.68
CA LYS A 17 3.53 -28.33 22.92
C LYS A 17 4.27 -27.07 22.41
N GLY A 18 3.70 -25.88 22.56
CA GLY A 18 4.31 -24.63 22.11
C GLY A 18 3.33 -23.56 21.63
N GLU A 19 3.88 -22.47 21.11
CA GLU A 19 3.18 -21.30 20.58
C GLU A 19 3.59 -21.07 19.12
N CYS A 20 2.60 -20.77 18.27
CA CYS A 20 2.82 -20.33 16.90
C CYS A 20 2.20 -18.95 16.72
N LEU A 21 3.02 -18.02 16.28
CA LEU A 21 2.64 -16.65 15.99
C LEU A 21 2.86 -16.38 14.50
N VAL A 22 1.82 -15.85 13.85
CA VAL A 22 1.85 -15.40 12.48
C VAL A 22 1.48 -13.92 12.45
N GLU A 23 2.37 -13.13 11.88
CA GLU A 23 2.13 -11.71 11.61
C GLU A 23 2.17 -11.47 10.10
N ALA A 24 1.15 -10.82 9.57
CA ALA A 24 1.05 -10.48 8.16
C ALA A 24 0.87 -8.97 7.99
N LYS A 25 1.73 -8.34 7.20
CA LYS A 25 1.64 -6.93 6.80
C LYS A 25 1.32 -6.86 5.32
N SER A 26 0.36 -6.02 4.92
CA SER A 26 0.09 -5.73 3.52
C SER A 26 0.25 -4.25 3.22
N VAL A 27 0.81 -3.94 2.06
CA VAL A 27 0.90 -2.58 1.51
C VAL A 27 0.50 -2.55 0.05
N ASN A 28 0.19 -1.36 -0.46
CA ASN A 28 -0.11 -1.14 -1.87
C ASN A 28 1.07 -1.57 -2.75
N HIS A 29 0.79 -2.49 -3.67
CA HIS A 29 1.73 -2.89 -4.71
C HIS A 29 0.94 -3.31 -5.95
N ARG A 30 1.48 -3.11 -7.15
CA ARG A 30 0.75 -3.37 -8.41
C ARG A 30 0.39 -4.85 -8.60
N PHE A 31 1.26 -5.75 -8.18
CA PHE A 31 1.09 -7.20 -8.28
C PHE A 31 1.05 -7.81 -6.90
N LEU A 32 0.48 -9.01 -6.79
CA LEU A 32 0.56 -9.81 -5.59
C LEU A 32 1.98 -10.35 -5.43
N GLU A 33 2.70 -9.82 -4.45
CA GLU A 33 4.04 -10.26 -4.08
C GLU A 33 4.03 -10.69 -2.62
N ILE A 34 4.63 -11.85 -2.32
CA ILE A 34 4.57 -12.46 -1.00
C ILE A 34 5.99 -12.78 -0.58
N LYS A 35 6.47 -12.03 0.41
CA LYS A 35 7.73 -12.30 1.09
C LYS A 35 7.43 -12.95 2.43
N THR A 36 8.03 -14.10 2.65
CA THR A 36 7.86 -14.83 3.90
C THR A 36 9.18 -14.91 4.66
N LYS A 37 9.09 -14.99 5.98
CA LYS A 37 10.25 -15.17 6.86
C LYS A 37 9.93 -16.27 7.86
N PHE A 38 10.65 -17.38 7.71
CA PHE A 38 10.44 -18.63 8.45
C PHE A 38 11.72 -19.09 9.18
N PRO A 39 11.59 -19.87 10.26
CA PRO A 39 12.67 -20.70 10.77
C PRO A 39 13.05 -21.78 9.74
N GLN A 40 14.35 -22.08 9.58
CA GLN A 40 14.84 -23.00 8.53
C GLN A 40 14.19 -24.39 8.56
N LYS A 41 13.78 -24.88 9.74
CA LYS A 41 13.15 -26.19 9.94
C LYS A 41 11.78 -26.35 9.25
N PHE A 42 11.14 -25.25 8.86
CA PHE A 42 9.75 -25.25 8.36
C PHE A 42 9.63 -24.72 6.92
N ALA A 43 10.72 -24.75 6.15
CA ALA A 43 10.73 -24.26 4.77
C ALA A 43 9.70 -24.95 3.86
N GLU A 44 9.43 -26.25 4.08
CA GLU A 44 8.42 -27.01 3.32
C GLU A 44 6.99 -26.48 3.50
N ILE A 45 6.75 -25.70 4.56
CA ILE A 45 5.44 -25.15 4.92
C ILE A 45 5.23 -23.75 4.31
N GLU A 46 6.29 -23.13 3.77
CA GLU A 46 6.23 -21.82 3.11
C GLU A 46 5.21 -21.78 1.96
N ASP A 47 5.14 -22.85 1.16
CA ASP A 47 4.23 -22.94 0.03
C ASP A 47 2.76 -22.95 0.44
N ILE A 48 2.44 -23.49 1.62
CA ILE A 48 1.08 -23.48 2.19
C ILE A 48 0.67 -22.04 2.51
N VAL A 49 1.57 -21.26 3.10
CA VAL A 49 1.32 -19.86 3.44
C VAL A 49 1.12 -19.00 2.19
N LYS A 50 2.00 -19.16 1.18
CA LYS A 50 1.86 -18.46 -0.10
C LYS A 50 0.54 -18.80 -0.79
N ARG A 51 0.10 -20.06 -0.76
CA ARG A 51 -1.16 -20.49 -1.38
C ARG A 51 -2.36 -19.85 -0.69
N LYS A 52 -2.44 -19.91 0.65
CA LYS A 52 -3.55 -19.29 1.39
C LYS A 52 -3.64 -17.79 1.18
N ILE A 53 -2.52 -17.07 1.09
CA ILE A 53 -2.54 -15.62 0.80
C ILE A 53 -3.08 -15.37 -0.62
N LYS A 54 -2.63 -16.14 -1.62
CA LYS A 54 -3.12 -16.05 -3.01
C LYS A 54 -4.61 -16.34 -3.15
N GLU A 55 -5.16 -17.24 -2.34
CA GLU A 55 -6.60 -17.55 -2.34
C GLU A 55 -7.45 -16.41 -1.76
N ASN A 56 -6.87 -15.57 -0.91
CA ASN A 56 -7.60 -14.55 -0.16
C ASN A 56 -7.39 -13.13 -0.69
N PHE A 57 -6.30 -12.87 -1.43
CA PHE A 57 -5.91 -11.53 -1.87
C PHE A 57 -5.45 -11.53 -3.32
N SER A 58 -5.91 -10.53 -4.08
CA SER A 58 -5.65 -10.42 -5.52
C SER A 58 -4.42 -9.55 -5.87
N ARG A 59 -4.09 -8.60 -4.98
CA ARG A 59 -3.06 -7.56 -5.17
C ARG A 59 -2.47 -7.15 -3.82
N GLY A 60 -1.22 -6.67 -3.85
CA GLY A 60 -0.52 -6.09 -2.71
C GLY A 60 0.82 -6.77 -2.44
N TYR A 61 1.69 -6.10 -1.70
CA TYR A 61 2.92 -6.70 -1.20
C TYR A 61 2.67 -7.16 0.23
N PHE A 62 2.90 -8.44 0.48
CA PHE A 62 2.67 -9.09 1.76
C PHE A 62 4.00 -9.51 2.38
N GLU A 63 4.27 -9.02 3.58
CA GLU A 63 5.34 -9.55 4.43
C GLU A 63 4.72 -10.40 5.53
N VAL A 64 5.03 -11.70 5.52
CA VAL A 64 4.54 -12.65 6.51
C VAL A 64 5.69 -13.18 7.34
N TYR A 65 5.61 -12.94 8.64
CA TYR A 65 6.53 -13.45 9.63
C TYR A 65 5.87 -14.58 10.40
N VAL A 66 6.58 -15.69 10.55
CA VAL A 66 6.12 -16.85 11.31
C VAL A 66 7.19 -17.17 12.35
N SER A 67 6.77 -17.26 13.61
CA SER A 67 7.60 -17.72 14.72
C SER A 67 6.94 -18.89 15.44
N PHE A 68 7.78 -19.79 15.92
CA PHE A 68 7.40 -20.91 16.76
C PHE A 68 8.21 -20.82 18.05
N GLU A 69 7.55 -20.76 19.20
CA GLU A 69 8.15 -20.76 20.53
C GLU A 69 7.75 -22.03 21.29
N GLY A 70 8.64 -22.55 22.15
CA GLY A 70 8.42 -23.81 22.87
C GLY A 70 8.60 -25.08 22.04
N VAL A 71 8.80 -24.95 20.73
CA VAL A 71 9.19 -26.06 19.84
C VAL A 71 10.68 -26.36 20.06
N ASN A 72 10.95 -27.46 20.76
CA ASN A 72 12.26 -28.01 21.14
C ASN A 72 12.96 -27.38 22.36
N ASN A 73 12.52 -27.77 23.56
CA ASN A 73 13.45 -27.99 24.68
C ASN A 73 13.70 -29.49 24.96
N SER A 74 13.19 -30.38 24.10
CA SER A 74 13.35 -31.83 24.08
C SER A 74 13.59 -32.18 22.62
N GLU A 75 14.69 -32.71 22.11
CA GLU A 75 15.79 -33.50 22.64
C GLU A 75 17.03 -33.12 21.80
N ARG A 76 17.97 -32.33 22.35
CA ARG A 76 19.28 -32.18 21.70
C ARG A 76 20.17 -33.29 22.24
N GLU A 77 20.49 -34.26 21.40
CA GLU A 77 21.46 -35.29 21.78
C GLU A 77 22.87 -34.73 21.53
N LEU A 78 23.67 -34.65 22.60
CA LEU A 78 25.08 -34.32 22.47
C LEU A 78 25.82 -35.54 21.94
N LYS A 79 26.16 -35.53 20.64
CA LYS A 79 26.95 -36.60 20.04
C LYS A 79 28.42 -36.22 19.97
N LEU A 80 29.25 -37.18 20.39
CA LEU A 80 30.70 -37.10 20.32
C LEU A 80 31.16 -37.79 19.03
N ASP A 81 31.83 -37.04 18.14
CA ASP A 81 32.40 -37.59 16.92
C ASP A 81 33.68 -38.39 17.24
N MET A 82 33.51 -39.65 17.63
CA MET A 82 34.61 -40.52 18.04
C MET A 82 35.63 -40.77 16.92
N ASN A 83 35.24 -40.64 15.65
CA ASN A 83 36.17 -40.78 14.53
C ASN A 83 37.10 -39.56 14.48
N LEU A 84 36.53 -38.36 14.58
CA LEU A 84 37.31 -37.13 14.63
C LEU A 84 38.22 -37.09 15.87
N VAL A 85 37.73 -37.53 17.04
CA VAL A 85 38.55 -37.67 18.26
C VAL A 85 39.76 -38.57 18.02
N ARG A 86 39.58 -39.72 17.36
CA ARG A 86 40.70 -40.63 17.04
C ARG A 86 41.72 -39.98 16.11
N GLN A 87 41.26 -39.27 15.07
CA GLN A 87 42.15 -38.55 14.14
C GLN A 87 42.97 -37.47 14.86
N TYR A 88 42.36 -36.73 15.79
CA TYR A 88 43.06 -35.74 16.61
C TYR A 88 44.12 -36.37 17.52
N ILE A 89 43.81 -37.49 18.17
CA ILE A 89 44.78 -38.20 19.02
C ILE A 89 45.98 -38.65 18.19
N THR A 90 45.76 -39.25 17.03
CA THR A 90 46.84 -39.68 16.13
C THR A 90 47.71 -38.50 15.69
N ALA A 91 47.11 -37.38 15.28
CA ALA A 91 47.85 -36.19 14.87
C ALA A 91 48.71 -35.60 16.01
N VAL A 92 48.19 -35.61 17.24
CA VAL A 92 48.96 -35.16 18.42
C VAL A 92 50.14 -36.10 18.71
N GLU A 93 49.97 -37.41 18.56
CA GLU A 93 51.06 -38.38 18.74
C GLU A 93 52.15 -38.24 17.67
N GLU A 94 51.76 -38.01 16.41
CA GLU A 94 52.72 -37.74 15.33
C GLU A 94 53.52 -36.46 15.58
N LEU A 95 52.85 -35.40 16.02
CA LEU A 95 53.49 -34.11 16.32
C LEU A 95 54.48 -34.22 17.49
N LYS A 96 54.15 -35.01 18.53
CA LYS A 96 55.10 -35.31 19.61
C LYS A 96 56.34 -36.04 19.11
N ARG A 97 56.15 -37.03 18.23
CA ARG A 97 57.26 -37.82 17.67
C ARG A 97 58.17 -36.96 16.80
N GLU A 98 57.60 -36.09 15.98
CA GLU A 98 58.35 -35.28 15.02
C GLU A 98 59.05 -34.08 15.68
N LEU A 99 58.36 -33.38 16.59
CA LEU A 99 58.88 -32.16 17.22
C LEU A 99 59.52 -32.37 18.59
N LYS A 100 59.47 -33.60 19.14
CA LYS A 100 59.98 -33.97 20.48
C LYS A 100 59.42 -33.08 21.59
N ILE A 101 58.17 -32.64 21.43
CA ILE A 101 57.46 -31.82 22.42
C ILE A 101 56.78 -32.75 23.41
N ASP A 102 56.99 -32.50 24.70
CA ASP A 102 56.34 -33.25 25.77
C ASP A 102 55.02 -32.58 26.17
N GLY A 103 53.99 -33.39 26.42
CA GLY A 103 52.66 -32.91 26.81
C GLY A 103 51.63 -34.03 26.88
N LYS A 104 50.57 -33.88 27.68
CA LYS A 104 49.46 -34.84 27.75
C LYS A 104 48.21 -34.21 27.14
N ALA A 105 47.48 -34.97 26.32
CA ALA A 105 46.18 -34.53 25.83
C ALA A 105 45.17 -34.78 26.95
N GLU A 106 44.73 -33.71 27.62
CA GLU A 106 43.68 -33.80 28.63
C GLU A 106 42.31 -33.86 27.94
N LEU A 107 41.36 -34.58 28.55
CA LEU A 107 39.99 -34.72 28.03
C LEU A 107 39.34 -33.35 27.79
N ASN A 108 39.58 -32.38 28.66
CA ASN A 108 39.08 -31.01 28.49
C ASN A 108 39.63 -30.34 27.23
N ASN A 109 40.90 -30.59 26.88
CA ASN A 109 41.52 -30.05 25.67
C ASN A 109 40.90 -30.69 24.41
N ILE A 110 40.51 -31.96 24.48
CA ILE A 110 39.85 -32.67 23.38
C ILE A 110 38.43 -32.13 23.18
N LEU A 111 37.65 -31.96 24.25
CA LEU A 111 36.27 -31.48 24.16
C LEU A 111 36.15 -30.04 23.64
N GLN A 112 37.23 -29.25 23.70
CA GLN A 112 37.30 -27.88 23.17
C GLN A 112 37.67 -27.81 21.67
N LEU A 113 38.05 -28.93 21.04
CA LEU A 113 38.41 -28.94 19.63
C LEU A 113 37.17 -28.79 18.74
N ASN A 114 37.28 -27.91 17.75
CA ASN A 114 36.19 -27.58 16.84
C ASN A 114 35.66 -28.83 16.14
N GLY A 115 34.34 -29.07 16.26
CA GLY A 115 33.64 -30.15 15.57
C GLY A 115 33.58 -31.49 16.30
N ILE A 116 34.18 -31.63 17.50
CA ILE A 116 34.14 -32.87 18.29
C ILE A 116 32.79 -33.08 18.98
N LEU A 117 32.22 -32.00 19.53
CA LEU A 117 30.89 -32.00 20.11
C LEU A 117 29.91 -31.42 19.07
N LYS A 118 28.98 -32.24 18.62
CA LYS A 118 27.89 -31.82 17.74
C LYS A 118 26.57 -32.02 18.47
N PHE A 119 25.74 -30.99 18.43
CA PHE A 119 24.34 -31.12 18.79
C PHE A 119 23.61 -31.61 17.54
N GLU A 120 23.15 -32.85 17.54
CA GLU A 120 22.21 -33.31 16.53
C GLU A 120 20.80 -33.02 17.03
N GLU A 121 20.02 -32.39 16.16
CA GLU A 121 18.59 -32.31 16.35
C GLU A 121 18.02 -33.63 15.83
N LEU A 122 17.29 -34.35 16.68
CA LEU A 122 16.56 -35.53 16.24
C LEU A 122 15.59 -35.10 15.13
N ASP A 123 15.69 -35.74 13.96
CA ASP A 123 14.74 -35.58 12.87
C ASP A 123 13.34 -35.86 13.44
N SER A 124 12.53 -34.80 13.56
CA SER A 124 11.17 -34.91 14.08
C SER A 124 10.38 -35.88 13.20
N ASP A 125 9.83 -36.92 13.80
CA ASP A 125 8.98 -37.91 13.16
C ASP A 125 7.90 -37.25 12.28
N THR A 126 7.59 -37.84 11.12
CA THR A 126 6.58 -37.35 10.14
C THR A 126 5.19 -37.05 10.73
N THR A 127 4.89 -37.56 11.92
CA THR A 127 3.64 -37.31 12.67
C THR A 127 3.64 -35.94 13.36
N GLU A 128 4.80 -35.47 13.84
CA GLU A 128 4.94 -34.14 14.44
C GLU A 128 4.82 -33.04 13.38
N SER A 129 5.39 -33.26 12.19
CA SER A 129 5.25 -32.34 11.05
C SER A 129 3.79 -32.02 10.68
N LYS A 130 2.89 -33.01 10.75
CA LYS A 130 1.46 -32.80 10.48
C LYS A 130 0.76 -31.99 11.57
N ALA A 131 1.15 -32.15 12.84
CA ALA A 131 0.61 -31.37 13.95
C ALA A 131 1.04 -29.90 13.83
N TYR A 132 2.30 -29.64 13.48
CA TYR A 132 2.82 -28.29 13.25
C TYR A 132 2.14 -27.58 12.07
N ILE A 133 1.84 -28.30 10.98
CA ILE A 133 1.08 -27.75 9.85
C ILE A 133 -0.29 -27.27 10.29
N LYS A 134 -1.04 -28.10 11.04
CA LYS A 134 -2.37 -27.72 11.53
C LYS A 134 -2.31 -26.51 12.48
N PHE A 135 -1.26 -26.45 13.29
CA PHE A 135 -1.02 -25.36 14.23
C PHE A 135 -0.77 -24.03 13.48
N LEU A 136 0.10 -24.07 12.47
CA LEU A 136 0.34 -22.94 11.59
C LEU A 136 -0.92 -22.53 10.84
N GLU A 137 -1.68 -23.48 10.30
CA GLU A 137 -2.88 -23.18 9.53
C GLU A 137 -3.91 -22.41 10.34
N ASN A 138 -4.06 -22.74 11.63
CA ASN A 138 -4.93 -22.03 12.55
C ASN A 138 -4.43 -20.61 12.84
N ALA A 139 -3.14 -20.45 13.15
CA ALA A 139 -2.53 -19.14 13.39
C ALA A 139 -2.61 -18.25 12.13
N LEU A 140 -2.33 -18.81 10.97
CA LEU A 140 -2.43 -18.13 9.68
C LEU A 140 -3.86 -17.72 9.33
N ASN A 141 -4.85 -18.57 9.61
CA ASN A 141 -6.25 -18.21 9.41
C ASN A 141 -6.64 -17.03 10.31
N GLY A 142 -6.18 -17.01 11.58
CA GLY A 142 -6.36 -15.89 12.48
C GLY A 142 -5.73 -14.59 11.95
N ALA A 143 -4.48 -14.67 11.47
CA ALA A 143 -3.78 -13.53 10.89
C ALA A 143 -4.47 -13.00 9.64
N ILE A 144 -4.92 -13.87 8.73
CA ILE A 144 -5.66 -13.49 7.52
C ILE A 144 -6.99 -12.83 7.87
N SER A 145 -7.73 -13.35 8.86
CA SER A 145 -8.98 -12.76 9.31
C SER A 145 -8.74 -11.35 9.87
N SER A 146 -7.79 -11.22 10.80
CA SER A 146 -7.40 -9.93 11.37
C SER A 146 -6.96 -8.93 10.30
N LEU A 147 -6.26 -9.38 9.27
CA LEU A 147 -5.81 -8.54 8.16
C LEU A 147 -6.99 -8.06 7.30
N LYS A 148 -7.95 -8.93 7.00
CA LYS A 148 -9.17 -8.56 6.26
C LYS A 148 -9.99 -7.53 7.03
N ASP A 149 -10.20 -7.77 8.33
CA ASP A 149 -10.97 -6.86 9.19
C ASP A 149 -10.32 -5.48 9.25
N MET A 150 -8.98 -5.41 9.34
CA MET A 150 -8.26 -4.15 9.33
C MET A 150 -8.37 -3.43 7.97
N ARG A 151 -8.24 -4.16 6.86
CA ARG A 151 -8.41 -3.60 5.50
C ARG A 151 -9.82 -3.08 5.24
N GLU A 152 -10.84 -3.69 5.84
CA GLU A 152 -12.23 -3.24 5.77
C GLU A 152 -12.45 -1.95 6.57
N LYS A 153 -11.98 -1.89 7.83
CA LYS A 153 -12.06 -0.66 8.66
C LYS A 153 -11.30 0.52 8.04
N GLU A 154 -10.13 0.24 7.47
CA GLU A 154 -9.37 1.26 6.74
C GLU A 154 -10.15 1.71 5.49
N GLY A 155 -10.74 0.77 4.76
CA GLY A 155 -11.60 1.06 3.61
C GLY A 155 -12.78 1.97 3.95
N GLU A 156 -13.45 1.75 5.07
CA GLU A 156 -14.53 2.63 5.58
C GLU A 156 -14.03 4.04 5.87
N THR A 157 -12.83 4.15 6.45
CA THR A 157 -12.21 5.45 6.75
C THR A 157 -11.87 6.21 5.47
N LEU A 158 -11.31 5.52 4.47
CA LEU A 158 -11.02 6.07 3.14
C LEU A 158 -12.31 6.50 2.43
N ASP A 159 -13.36 5.69 2.48
CA ASP A 159 -14.65 6.01 1.83
C ASP A 159 -15.24 7.31 2.38
N ARG A 160 -15.20 7.47 3.70
CA ARG A 160 -15.68 8.69 4.37
C ARG A 160 -14.88 9.92 3.99
N ASP A 161 -13.54 9.84 4.04
CA ASP A 161 -12.65 10.96 3.67
C ASP A 161 -12.88 11.37 2.21
N ILE A 162 -12.87 10.41 1.28
CA ILE A 162 -13.09 10.68 -0.14
C ILE A 162 -14.48 11.28 -0.37
N THR A 163 -15.52 10.77 0.30
CA THR A 163 -16.88 11.29 0.16
C THR A 163 -16.98 12.75 0.61
N GLU A 164 -16.29 13.13 1.70
CA GLU A 164 -16.23 14.51 2.17
C GLU A 164 -15.52 15.42 1.15
N ARG A 165 -14.41 14.96 0.57
CA ARG A 165 -13.69 15.70 -0.48
C ARG A 165 -14.50 15.88 -1.75
N LEU A 166 -15.22 14.84 -2.18
CA LEU A 166 -16.13 14.92 -3.33
C LEU A 166 -17.28 15.91 -3.10
N LYS A 167 -17.68 16.14 -1.84
CA LYS A 167 -18.65 17.18 -1.50
C LYS A 167 -18.02 18.57 -1.66
N ILE A 168 -16.81 18.78 -1.14
CA ILE A 168 -16.09 20.06 -1.27
C ILE A 168 -15.89 20.42 -2.76
N ILE A 169 -15.48 19.46 -3.59
CA ILE A 169 -15.34 19.68 -5.04
C ILE A 169 -16.68 20.08 -5.65
N ASN A 170 -17.76 19.37 -5.31
CA ASN A 170 -19.10 19.67 -5.81
C ASN A 170 -19.57 21.08 -5.41
N ASP A 171 -19.28 21.52 -4.19
CA ASP A 171 -19.62 22.86 -3.70
C ASP A 171 -18.88 23.95 -4.49
N HIS A 172 -17.59 23.76 -4.78
CA HIS A 172 -16.82 24.65 -5.66
C HIS A 172 -17.34 24.65 -7.10
N THR A 173 -17.71 23.50 -7.64
CA THR A 173 -18.34 23.38 -8.97
C THR A 173 -19.65 24.16 -9.05
N ASN A 174 -20.48 24.11 -7.99
CA ASN A 174 -21.73 24.87 -7.92
C ASN A 174 -21.50 26.39 -7.85
N ILE A 175 -20.47 26.84 -7.12
CA ILE A 175 -20.07 28.25 -7.10
C ILE A 175 -19.69 28.71 -8.51
N LEU A 176 -18.91 27.91 -9.24
CA LEU A 176 -18.52 28.22 -10.63
C LEU A 176 -19.74 28.33 -11.56
N LYS A 177 -20.69 27.40 -11.48
CA LYS A 177 -21.94 27.45 -12.26
C LYS A 177 -22.75 28.70 -11.99
N GLY A 178 -22.92 29.07 -10.71
CA GLY A 178 -23.70 30.26 -10.33
C GLY A 178 -23.06 31.57 -10.80
N LYS A 179 -21.74 31.61 -10.91
CA LYS A 179 -20.97 32.78 -11.36
C LYS A 179 -20.96 32.97 -12.87
N GLN A 180 -21.21 31.91 -13.64
CA GLN A 180 -21.01 31.92 -15.07
C GLN A 180 -21.78 33.03 -15.81
N PRO A 181 -23.06 33.30 -15.49
CA PRO A 181 -23.80 34.39 -16.13
C PRO A 181 -23.18 35.78 -15.86
N GLU A 182 -22.65 35.99 -14.65
CA GLU A 182 -22.08 37.28 -14.24
C GLU A 182 -20.69 37.53 -14.85
N LEU A 183 -19.97 36.49 -15.29
CA LEU A 183 -18.61 36.63 -15.82
C LEU A 183 -18.58 37.46 -17.10
N ILE A 184 -19.55 37.28 -17.98
CA ILE A 184 -19.64 38.00 -19.26
C ILE A 184 -19.93 39.48 -19.00
N ASP A 185 -20.87 39.79 -18.11
CA ASP A 185 -21.21 41.18 -17.75
C ASP A 185 -20.04 41.89 -17.06
N ASN A 186 -19.37 41.20 -16.14
CA ASN A 186 -18.19 41.73 -15.45
C ASN A 186 -17.01 41.97 -16.41
N PHE A 187 -16.84 41.12 -17.42
CA PHE A 187 -15.84 41.34 -18.46
C PHE A 187 -16.22 42.53 -19.34
N ARG A 188 -17.46 42.59 -19.83
CA ARG A 188 -17.97 43.69 -20.65
C ARG A 188 -17.76 45.04 -19.96
N ASN A 189 -18.08 45.13 -18.66
CA ASN A 189 -17.89 46.35 -17.87
C ASN A 189 -16.41 46.72 -17.74
N ARG A 190 -15.54 45.77 -17.34
CA ARG A 190 -14.09 46.00 -17.21
C ARG A 190 -13.44 46.40 -18.53
N PHE A 191 -13.86 45.78 -19.63
CA PHE A 191 -13.35 46.08 -20.97
C PHE A 191 -13.79 47.47 -21.44
N ARG A 192 -15.06 47.85 -21.21
CA ARG A 192 -15.57 49.20 -21.49
C ARG A 192 -14.84 50.27 -20.68
N GLU A 193 -14.61 50.06 -19.40
CA GLU A 193 -13.82 50.97 -18.56
C GLU A 193 -12.37 51.11 -19.03
N ARG A 194 -11.76 50.02 -19.52
CA ARG A 194 -10.41 50.05 -20.08
C ARG A 194 -10.37 50.84 -21.39
N LEU A 195 -11.34 50.63 -22.27
CA LEU A 195 -11.46 51.38 -23.53
C LEU A 195 -11.68 52.87 -23.28
N ASN A 196 -12.60 53.24 -22.37
CA ASN A 196 -12.84 54.64 -22.00
C ASN A 196 -11.56 55.35 -21.51
N ARG A 197 -10.72 54.66 -20.73
CA ARG A 197 -9.43 55.19 -20.27
C ARG A 197 -8.39 55.35 -21.38
N MET A 198 -8.44 54.51 -22.42
CA MET A 198 -7.47 54.54 -23.53
C MET A 198 -7.86 55.52 -24.63
N LEU A 199 -9.15 55.77 -24.82
CA LEU A 199 -9.70 56.55 -25.92
C LEU A 199 -9.91 58.04 -25.58
N ASP A 200 -9.63 58.44 -24.34
CA ASP A 200 -9.60 59.84 -23.87
C ASP A 200 -10.83 60.68 -24.30
N GLY A 201 -12.01 60.05 -24.25
CA GLY A 201 -13.29 60.68 -24.61
C GLY A 201 -13.76 60.47 -26.05
N MET A 202 -13.04 59.73 -26.90
CA MET A 202 -13.56 59.27 -28.19
C MET A 202 -14.66 58.21 -28.02
N GLU A 203 -15.66 58.26 -28.90
CA GLU A 203 -16.78 57.34 -28.92
C GLU A 203 -16.31 55.91 -29.21
N ILE A 204 -16.68 54.96 -28.35
CA ILE A 204 -16.38 53.54 -28.57
C ILE A 204 -17.29 53.03 -29.69
N PRO A 205 -16.76 52.46 -30.79
CA PRO A 205 -17.59 51.82 -31.79
C PRO A 205 -18.28 50.59 -31.17
N ASP A 206 -19.61 50.67 -30.98
CA ASP A 206 -20.40 49.62 -30.34
C ASP A 206 -20.23 48.24 -31.00
N GLY A 207 -20.05 48.21 -32.33
CA GLY A 207 -19.80 46.97 -33.07
C GLY A 207 -18.52 46.24 -32.64
N ARG A 208 -17.44 46.99 -32.36
CA ARG A 208 -16.16 46.41 -31.94
C ARG A 208 -16.21 45.92 -30.48
N LEU A 209 -16.96 46.62 -29.64
CA LEU A 209 -17.21 46.18 -28.26
C LEU A 209 -18.00 44.87 -28.24
N ALA A 210 -19.04 44.75 -29.06
CA ALA A 210 -19.85 43.54 -29.15
C ALA A 210 -19.04 42.34 -29.66
N GLU A 211 -18.20 42.52 -30.67
CA GLU A 211 -17.35 41.46 -31.24
C GLU A 211 -16.35 40.92 -30.21
N GLU A 212 -15.66 41.79 -29.47
CA GLU A 212 -14.70 41.37 -28.43
C GLU A 212 -15.39 40.66 -27.26
N VAL A 213 -16.58 41.12 -26.85
CA VAL A 213 -17.37 40.45 -25.81
C VAL A 213 -17.80 39.05 -26.28
N ALA A 214 -18.19 38.89 -27.55
CA ALA A 214 -18.55 37.59 -28.11
C ALA A 214 -17.35 36.62 -28.14
N ILE A 215 -16.18 37.08 -28.59
CA ILE A 215 -14.95 36.27 -28.60
C ILE A 215 -14.55 35.85 -27.18
N MET A 216 -14.67 36.77 -26.21
CA MET A 216 -14.35 36.46 -24.82
C MET A 216 -15.36 35.49 -24.20
N ALA A 217 -16.66 35.66 -24.49
CA ALA A 217 -17.69 34.73 -24.02
C ALA A 217 -17.40 33.31 -24.51
N GLU A 218 -17.07 33.12 -25.79
CA GLU A 218 -16.70 31.81 -26.33
C GLU A 218 -15.42 31.24 -25.68
N ARG A 219 -14.41 32.08 -25.46
CA ARG A 219 -13.13 31.64 -24.84
C ARG A 219 -13.23 31.31 -23.35
N SER A 220 -14.18 31.93 -22.65
CA SER A 220 -14.38 31.72 -21.20
C SER A 220 -15.54 30.78 -20.89
N ASP A 221 -16.24 30.27 -21.91
CA ASP A 221 -17.30 29.29 -21.73
C ASP A 221 -16.72 27.95 -21.27
N VAL A 222 -17.08 27.60 -20.03
CA VAL A 222 -16.71 26.37 -19.33
C VAL A 222 -17.92 25.49 -19.03
N THR A 223 -19.07 25.76 -19.67
CA THR A 223 -20.34 25.08 -19.37
C THR A 223 -20.21 23.56 -19.56
N GLU A 224 -19.59 23.15 -20.67
CA GLU A 224 -19.43 21.75 -21.03
C GLU A 224 -18.53 21.03 -20.01
N GLU A 225 -17.41 21.63 -19.64
CA GLU A 225 -16.48 21.07 -18.67
C GLU A 225 -17.12 20.94 -17.28
N LEU A 226 -17.95 21.89 -16.86
CA LEU A 226 -18.69 21.82 -15.60
C LEU A 226 -19.73 20.69 -15.60
N ILE A 227 -20.44 20.47 -16.71
CA ILE A 227 -21.39 19.37 -16.87
C ILE A 227 -20.65 18.03 -16.83
N ARG A 228 -19.53 17.91 -17.55
CA ARG A 228 -18.71 16.69 -17.55
C ARG A 228 -18.12 16.40 -16.17
N LEU A 229 -17.59 17.41 -15.49
CA LEU A 229 -17.06 17.26 -14.13
C LEU A 229 -18.14 16.76 -13.16
N GLU A 230 -19.36 17.29 -13.24
CA GLU A 230 -20.48 16.82 -12.42
C GLU A 230 -20.90 15.38 -12.74
N SER A 231 -20.91 15.00 -14.03
CA SER A 231 -21.13 13.62 -14.46
C SER A 231 -20.06 12.69 -13.88
N HIS A 232 -18.79 13.08 -13.94
CA HIS A 232 -17.68 12.31 -13.35
C HIS A 232 -17.77 12.22 -11.83
N LEU A 233 -18.16 13.28 -11.13
CA LEU A 233 -18.45 13.24 -9.68
C LEU A 233 -19.53 12.20 -9.35
N GLY A 234 -20.60 12.16 -10.15
CA GLY A 234 -21.67 11.16 -10.02
C GLY A 234 -21.16 9.73 -10.23
N GLN A 235 -20.40 9.50 -11.29
CA GLN A 235 -19.79 8.19 -11.59
C GLN A 235 -18.83 7.75 -10.49
N PHE A 236 -18.02 8.67 -9.95
CA PHE A 236 -17.08 8.38 -8.87
C PHE A 236 -17.82 7.90 -7.62
N ARG A 237 -18.90 8.60 -7.21
CA ARG A 237 -19.73 8.21 -6.06
C ARG A 237 -20.40 6.86 -6.27
N GLN A 238 -20.80 6.55 -7.51
CA GLN A 238 -21.41 5.26 -7.83
C GLN A 238 -20.40 4.11 -7.69
N LEU A 239 -19.16 4.29 -8.17
CA LEU A 239 -18.09 3.31 -8.04
C LEU A 239 -17.71 3.04 -6.58
N LEU A 240 -17.67 4.07 -5.74
CA LEU A 240 -17.44 3.90 -4.29
C LEU A 240 -18.52 3.01 -3.64
N LYS A 241 -19.79 3.25 -4.01
CA LYS A 241 -20.93 2.45 -3.51
C LYS A 241 -20.90 1.00 -4.01
N GLU A 242 -20.54 0.78 -5.26
CA GLU A 242 -20.35 -0.57 -5.81
C GLU A 242 -19.31 -1.36 -5.01
N GLY A 243 -18.19 -0.71 -4.66
CA GLY A 243 -17.10 -1.32 -3.91
C GLY A 243 -16.43 -2.49 -4.64
N GLY A 244 -15.69 -3.32 -3.91
CA GLY A 244 -14.85 -4.35 -4.52
C GLY A 244 -13.57 -3.76 -5.12
N ALA A 245 -13.05 -4.37 -6.20
CA ALA A 245 -11.82 -3.95 -6.86
C ALA A 245 -12.07 -2.77 -7.83
N VAL A 246 -12.31 -1.58 -7.27
CA VAL A 246 -12.67 -0.37 -8.04
C VAL A 246 -11.52 0.64 -8.15
N GLY A 247 -10.39 0.44 -7.46
CA GLY A 247 -9.28 1.40 -7.42
C GLY A 247 -8.82 1.89 -8.79
N ARG A 248 -8.68 0.99 -9.76
CA ARG A 248 -8.29 1.35 -11.15
C ARG A 248 -9.37 2.15 -11.89
N LYS A 249 -10.65 1.85 -11.65
CA LYS A 249 -11.76 2.60 -12.25
C LYS A 249 -11.84 3.99 -11.64
N LEU A 250 -11.66 4.11 -10.33
CA LEU A 250 -11.60 5.39 -9.62
C LEU A 250 -10.45 6.26 -10.14
N GLU A 251 -9.27 5.67 -10.35
CA GLU A 251 -8.11 6.39 -10.90
C GLU A 251 -8.40 6.95 -12.31
N PHE A 252 -9.10 6.19 -13.16
CA PHE A 252 -9.51 6.67 -14.49
C PHE A 252 -10.49 7.85 -14.39
N ILE A 253 -11.54 7.75 -13.56
CA ILE A 253 -12.48 8.86 -13.38
C ILE A 253 -11.77 10.09 -12.81
N LEU A 254 -10.84 9.90 -11.88
CA LEU A 254 -10.05 10.99 -11.31
C LEU A 254 -9.17 11.69 -12.36
N GLN A 255 -8.64 10.96 -13.34
CA GLN A 255 -7.91 11.54 -14.46
C GLN A 255 -8.82 12.42 -15.32
N GLU A 256 -10.03 11.94 -15.64
CA GLU A 256 -11.00 12.74 -16.40
C GLU A 256 -11.45 13.98 -15.61
N MET A 257 -11.71 13.87 -14.30
CA MET A 257 -12.03 15.03 -13.45
C MET A 257 -10.89 16.07 -13.44
N ASN A 258 -9.64 15.61 -13.38
CA ASN A 258 -8.46 16.48 -13.47
C ASN A 258 -8.37 17.15 -14.85
N ARG A 259 -8.67 16.41 -15.92
CA ARG A 259 -8.70 16.95 -17.29
C ARG A 259 -9.71 18.08 -17.42
N GLU A 260 -10.96 17.86 -16.98
CA GLU A 260 -11.99 18.90 -17.04
C GLU A 260 -11.61 20.11 -16.18
N THR A 261 -11.10 19.88 -14.97
CA THR A 261 -10.63 20.96 -14.08
C THR A 261 -9.48 21.78 -14.70
N ASN A 262 -8.57 21.12 -15.43
CA ASN A 262 -7.49 21.81 -16.15
C ASN A 262 -8.03 22.67 -17.29
N THR A 263 -8.99 22.16 -18.06
CA THR A 263 -9.63 22.92 -19.13
C THR A 263 -10.35 24.15 -18.60
N ILE A 264 -11.13 24.02 -17.51
CA ILE A 264 -11.77 25.14 -16.82
C ILE A 264 -10.72 26.17 -16.40
N GLY A 265 -9.62 25.71 -15.79
CA GLY A 265 -8.51 26.58 -15.39
C GLY A 265 -7.85 27.31 -16.56
N SER A 266 -7.68 26.67 -17.71
CA SER A 266 -7.08 27.28 -18.90
C SER A 266 -7.97 28.35 -19.55
N LYS A 267 -9.29 28.24 -19.34
CA LYS A 267 -10.32 29.20 -19.78
C LYS A 267 -10.64 30.26 -18.72
N ALA A 268 -10.02 30.18 -17.53
CA ALA A 268 -10.29 31.08 -16.42
C ALA A 268 -9.71 32.48 -16.67
N ILE A 269 -10.59 33.43 -16.99
CA ILE A 269 -10.23 34.85 -17.16
C ILE A 269 -10.44 35.63 -15.84
N ASP A 270 -11.29 35.12 -14.96
CA ASP A 270 -11.62 35.76 -13.70
C ASP A 270 -10.85 35.15 -12.52
N TYR A 271 -10.42 36.02 -11.60
CA TYR A 271 -9.67 35.62 -10.41
C TYR A 271 -10.44 34.60 -9.56
N LEU A 272 -11.75 34.77 -9.42
CA LEU A 272 -12.56 33.86 -8.61
C LEU A 272 -12.60 32.47 -9.24
N VAL A 273 -12.72 32.38 -10.57
CA VAL A 273 -12.71 31.10 -11.29
C VAL A 273 -11.39 30.37 -11.03
N SER A 274 -10.27 31.09 -11.17
CA SER A 274 -8.94 30.55 -10.87
C SER A 274 -8.82 30.06 -9.41
N GLN A 275 -9.38 30.80 -8.46
CA GLN A 275 -9.39 30.41 -7.05
C GLN A 275 -10.17 29.11 -6.81
N GLN A 276 -11.36 28.96 -7.40
CA GLN A 276 -12.15 27.72 -7.28
C GLN A 276 -11.44 26.54 -7.94
N VAL A 277 -10.83 26.75 -9.11
CA VAL A 277 -10.05 25.70 -9.81
C VAL A 277 -8.89 25.20 -8.97
N ILE A 278 -8.15 26.10 -8.30
CA ILE A 278 -7.06 25.71 -7.40
C ILE A 278 -7.58 24.88 -6.22
N ALA A 279 -8.71 25.28 -5.63
CA ALA A 279 -9.32 24.53 -4.53
C ALA A 279 -9.75 23.12 -4.97
N ILE A 280 -10.39 23.00 -6.14
CA ILE A 280 -10.77 21.70 -6.72
C ILE A 280 -9.53 20.83 -6.96
N LYS A 281 -8.48 21.36 -7.59
CA LYS A 281 -7.23 20.63 -7.82
C LYS A 281 -6.60 20.12 -6.53
N GLY A 282 -6.63 20.93 -5.47
CA GLY A 282 -6.12 20.53 -4.16
C GLY A 282 -6.86 19.31 -3.60
N GLU A 283 -8.18 19.26 -3.72
CA GLU A 283 -8.95 18.09 -3.28
C GLU A 283 -8.79 16.88 -4.21
N LEU A 284 -8.67 17.07 -5.52
CA LEU A 284 -8.40 15.98 -6.47
C LEU A 284 -7.07 15.27 -6.18
N GLU A 285 -6.01 16.00 -5.84
CA GLU A 285 -4.73 15.39 -5.51
C GLU A 285 -4.78 14.62 -4.19
N LYS A 286 -5.49 15.14 -3.18
CA LYS A 286 -5.71 14.39 -1.93
C LYS A 286 -6.51 13.11 -2.16
N ILE A 287 -7.55 13.16 -3.01
CA ILE A 287 -8.30 11.95 -3.41
C ILE A 287 -7.38 10.97 -4.13
N ARG A 288 -6.48 11.46 -5.00
CA ARG A 288 -5.53 10.62 -5.75
C ARG A 288 -4.66 9.78 -4.83
N GLU A 289 -4.11 10.38 -3.79
CA GLU A 289 -3.29 9.69 -2.79
C GLU A 289 -4.08 8.57 -2.09
N GLN A 290 -5.35 8.82 -1.74
CA GLN A 290 -6.20 7.82 -1.10
C GLN A 290 -6.60 6.68 -2.06
N VAL A 291 -6.95 7.01 -3.31
CA VAL A 291 -7.34 6.02 -4.33
C VAL A 291 -6.24 5.01 -4.61
N GLN A 292 -4.97 5.41 -4.51
CA GLN A 292 -3.84 4.48 -4.65
C GLN A 292 -3.87 3.36 -3.62
N ASN A 293 -4.46 3.57 -2.45
CA ASN A 293 -4.58 2.56 -1.40
C ASN A 293 -5.86 1.72 -1.49
N ILE A 294 -6.76 1.98 -2.44
CA ILE A 294 -7.99 1.20 -2.64
C ILE A 294 -7.74 0.04 -3.60
N GLU A 295 -8.21 -1.16 -3.25
CA GLU A 295 -8.12 -2.39 -4.06
C GLU A 295 -8.76 -2.26 -5.46
#